data_AF-A0A930TA48-F1
#
_entry.id   AF-A0A930TA48-F1
#
_cell.length_a   1.000
_cell.length_b   1.000
_cell.length_c   1.000
_cell.angle_alpha   90.00
_cell.angle_beta   90.00
_cell.angle_gamma   90.00
#
_symmetry.space_group_name_H-M   'P 1'
#
loop_
_entity.id
_entity.type
_entity.pdbx_description
1 polymer ?
#
loop_
_entity_poly.entity_id
_entity_poly.type
_entity_poly.pdbx_seq_one_letter_code
_entity_poly.pdbx_strand_id
1 'polypeptide(L)'
;MLATIDQNIQNILVANLLKNWLAVRVSIEAFNWLETKSNTIKASAEVDVFYTAFSAVPRYTGKQDLNLTTEELKASGNLHSGWFPINWSVDQATRVLLVLSLPNNNQKQYLQTLEQLFNAADVGELVTLYQALPILPYPEQLQKRAAEGVRSNMTAVFNAVALNNPYPSEYFDNLAWNQMVLKALFVNSPLHQIQGLEQRTNPQLAQMLSDYASERQAAKRIVAPELWQLLEKCTNKN
;
A
#
# COMPACT_ATOMS: atom_id res chain seq x y z
N MET A 1 -10.54 12.82 -19.33
CA MET A 1 -11.83 12.13 -19.49
C MET A 1 -11.63 10.62 -19.62
N LEU A 2 -10.83 10.13 -20.57
CA LEU A 2 -10.52 8.68 -20.71
C LEU A 2 -9.81 8.08 -19.48
N ALA A 3 -8.68 8.67 -19.04
CA ALA A 3 -7.95 8.19 -17.84
C ALA A 3 -8.80 8.14 -16.56
N THR A 4 -9.75 9.06 -16.40
CA THR A 4 -10.67 9.10 -15.25
C THR A 4 -11.76 8.02 -15.33
N ILE A 5 -12.19 7.67 -16.54
CA ILE A 5 -13.15 6.58 -16.78
C ILE A 5 -12.48 5.23 -16.51
N ASP A 6 -11.26 5.04 -17.00
CA ASP A 6 -10.49 3.81 -16.80
C ASP A 6 -10.21 3.57 -15.30
N GLN A 7 -9.82 4.62 -14.57
CA GLN A 7 -9.59 4.54 -13.12
C GLN A 7 -10.88 4.16 -12.36
N ASN A 8 -12.01 4.78 -12.69
CA ASN A 8 -13.29 4.45 -12.04
C ASN A 8 -13.72 3.00 -12.29
N ILE A 9 -13.53 2.49 -13.52
CA ILE A 9 -13.80 1.09 -13.84
C ILE A 9 -12.87 0.17 -13.02
N GLN A 10 -11.58 0.50 -12.94
CA GLN A 10 -10.61 -0.24 -12.16
C GLN A 10 -10.98 -0.29 -10.67
N ASN A 11 -11.35 0.85 -10.07
CA ASN A 11 -11.79 0.90 -8.67
C ASN A 11 -13.05 0.03 -8.41
N ILE A 12 -14.00 -0.01 -9.35
CA ILE A 12 -15.19 -0.88 -9.26
C ILE A 12 -14.78 -2.37 -9.32
N LEU A 13 -13.88 -2.74 -10.23
CA LEU A 13 -13.40 -4.11 -10.36
C LEU A 13 -12.65 -4.57 -9.10
N VAL A 14 -11.79 -3.70 -8.54
CA VAL A 14 -11.08 -3.96 -7.27
C VAL A 14 -12.09 -4.14 -6.14
N ALA A 15 -13.08 -3.24 -6.02
CA ALA A 15 -14.10 -3.35 -4.99
C ALA A 15 -14.89 -4.67 -5.09
N ASN A 16 -15.25 -5.10 -6.30
CA ASN A 16 -15.92 -6.38 -6.53
C ASN A 16 -15.04 -7.58 -6.17
N LEU A 17 -13.74 -7.54 -6.50
CA LEU A 17 -12.80 -8.59 -6.13
C LEU A 17 -12.68 -8.73 -4.61
N LEU A 18 -12.53 -7.61 -3.89
CA LEU A 18 -12.48 -7.59 -2.42
C LEU A 18 -13.78 -8.14 -1.81
N LYS A 19 -14.94 -7.75 -2.35
CA LYS A 19 -16.24 -8.31 -1.93
C LYS A 19 -16.29 -9.83 -2.08
N ASN A 20 -15.84 -10.36 -3.21
CA ASN A 20 -15.84 -11.80 -3.46
C ASN A 20 -14.94 -12.56 -2.47
N TRP A 21 -13.75 -12.01 -2.17
CA TRP A 21 -12.87 -12.60 -1.17
C TRP A 21 -13.50 -12.63 0.22
N LEU A 22 -14.13 -11.52 0.62
CA LEU A 22 -14.74 -11.37 1.93
C LEU A 22 -15.99 -12.25 2.09
N ALA A 23 -16.82 -12.40 1.04
CA ALA A 23 -18.06 -13.17 1.08
C ALA A 23 -17.88 -14.63 1.54
N VAL A 24 -16.70 -15.21 1.31
CA VAL A 24 -16.36 -16.59 1.70
C VAL A 24 -15.48 -16.68 2.95
N ARG A 25 -15.14 -15.55 3.59
CA ARG A 25 -14.16 -15.46 4.70
C ARG A 25 -14.66 -14.75 5.95
N VAL A 26 -15.82 -14.09 5.87
CA VAL A 26 -16.50 -13.49 7.03
C VAL A 26 -17.88 -14.11 7.22
N SER A 27 -18.49 -13.91 8.39
CA SER A 27 -19.87 -14.38 8.62
C SER A 27 -20.87 -13.63 7.74
N ILE A 28 -22.05 -14.22 7.54
CA ILE A 28 -23.13 -13.59 6.76
C ILE A 28 -23.56 -12.25 7.39
N GLU A 29 -23.57 -12.15 8.72
CA GLU A 29 -23.89 -10.92 9.46
C GLU A 29 -22.83 -9.83 9.21
N ALA A 30 -21.55 -10.21 9.24
CA ALA A 30 -20.44 -9.30 8.96
C ALA A 30 -20.47 -8.81 7.52
N PHE A 31 -20.76 -9.70 6.56
CA PHE A 31 -20.89 -9.33 5.15
C PHE A 31 -22.07 -8.40 4.90
N ASN A 32 -23.26 -8.70 5.47
CA ASN A 32 -24.44 -7.84 5.37
C ASN A 32 -24.19 -6.45 5.98
N TRP A 33 -23.48 -6.39 7.12
CA TRP A 33 -23.07 -5.13 7.72
C TRP A 33 -22.17 -4.32 6.78
N LEU A 34 -21.17 -4.98 6.18
CA LEU A 34 -20.25 -4.36 5.23
C LEU A 34 -20.98 -3.82 4.00
N GLU A 35 -21.90 -4.58 3.41
CA GLU A 35 -22.69 -4.12 2.27
C GLU A 35 -23.56 -2.91 2.63
N THR A 36 -24.22 -2.97 3.78
CA THR A 36 -25.04 -1.87 4.28
C THR A 36 -24.21 -0.60 4.47
N LYS A 37 -23.03 -0.72 5.11
CA LYS A 37 -22.12 0.42 5.32
C LYS A 37 -21.56 0.96 4.01
N SER A 38 -21.12 0.09 3.11
CA SER A 38 -20.60 0.49 1.79
C SER A 38 -21.64 1.28 0.99
N ASN A 39 -22.89 0.80 0.96
CA ASN A 39 -23.99 1.49 0.27
C ASN A 39 -24.33 2.82 0.93
N THR A 40 -24.34 2.87 2.26
CA THR A 40 -24.59 4.12 3.01
C THR A 40 -23.50 5.15 2.75
N ILE A 41 -22.22 4.75 2.80
CA ILE A 41 -21.08 5.64 2.55
C ILE A 41 -21.11 6.18 1.12
N LYS A 42 -21.47 5.33 0.15
CA LYS A 42 -21.57 5.72 -1.26
C LYS A 42 -22.71 6.72 -1.51
N ALA A 43 -23.81 6.62 -0.75
CA ALA A 43 -25.00 7.46 -0.92
C ALA A 43 -25.00 8.72 -0.05
N SER A 44 -24.27 8.73 1.06
CA SER A 44 -24.33 9.78 2.09
C SER A 44 -23.32 10.90 1.85
N ALA A 45 -23.68 12.12 2.31
CA ALA A 45 -22.74 13.23 2.45
C ALA A 45 -22.05 13.28 3.82
N GLU A 46 -22.49 12.46 4.79
CA GLU A 46 -21.95 12.45 6.15
C GLU A 46 -20.74 11.53 6.27
N VAL A 47 -19.55 12.13 6.34
CA VAL A 47 -18.26 11.44 6.42
C VAL A 47 -18.09 10.70 7.76
N ASP A 48 -18.77 11.12 8.82
CA ASP A 48 -18.69 10.49 10.15
C ASP A 48 -19.13 9.03 10.16
N VAL A 49 -20.08 8.66 9.29
CA VAL A 49 -20.51 7.27 9.10
C VAL A 49 -19.35 6.43 8.58
N PHE A 50 -18.56 6.97 7.65
CA PHE A 50 -17.37 6.31 7.11
C PHE A 50 -16.31 6.12 8.20
N TYR A 51 -15.92 7.17 8.92
CA TYR A 51 -14.91 7.07 9.98
C TYR A 51 -15.29 6.06 11.05
N THR A 52 -16.54 6.12 11.52
CA THR A 52 -17.06 5.20 12.54
C THR A 52 -17.06 3.75 12.03
N ALA A 53 -17.47 3.52 10.79
CA ALA A 53 -17.47 2.18 10.19
C ALA A 53 -16.04 1.65 10.03
N PHE A 54 -15.11 2.47 9.54
CA PHE A 54 -13.72 2.11 9.29
C PHE A 54 -13.01 1.64 10.57
N SER A 55 -13.17 2.36 11.68
CA SER A 55 -12.59 1.96 12.97
C SER A 55 -13.31 0.79 13.62
N ALA A 56 -14.61 0.58 13.32
CA ALA A 56 -15.38 -0.53 13.87
C ALA A 56 -15.12 -1.88 13.18
N VAL A 57 -14.49 -1.91 11.99
CA VAL A 57 -14.32 -3.11 11.15
C VAL A 57 -13.89 -4.36 11.94
N PRO A 58 -12.82 -4.35 12.76
CA PRO A 58 -12.36 -5.57 13.43
C PRO A 58 -13.39 -6.19 14.38
N ARG A 59 -14.37 -5.41 14.87
CA ARG A 59 -15.45 -5.89 15.73
C ARG A 59 -16.47 -6.74 14.97
N TYR A 60 -16.54 -6.59 13.65
CA TYR A 60 -17.46 -7.30 12.78
C TYR A 60 -16.76 -8.44 12.04
N THR A 61 -15.56 -8.21 11.50
CA THR A 61 -14.90 -9.17 10.61
C THR A 61 -13.87 -10.05 11.29
N GLY A 62 -13.37 -9.66 12.46
CA GLY A 62 -12.13 -10.21 13.01
C GLY A 62 -10.90 -9.67 12.28
N LYS A 63 -9.74 -10.32 12.49
CA LYS A 63 -8.43 -9.92 11.94
C LYS A 63 -7.64 -11.10 11.35
N GLN A 64 -8.32 -12.20 11.05
CA GLN A 64 -7.69 -13.38 10.44
C GLN A 64 -7.13 -13.05 9.06
N ASP A 65 -6.05 -13.73 8.69
CA ASP A 65 -5.44 -13.61 7.37
C ASP A 65 -6.44 -14.04 6.29
N LEU A 66 -6.43 -13.34 5.15
CA LEU A 66 -7.24 -13.74 4.00
C LEU A 66 -6.81 -15.11 3.47
N ASN A 67 -5.53 -15.46 3.57
CA ASN A 67 -5.00 -16.70 2.98
C ASN A 67 -5.45 -16.84 1.50
N LEU A 68 -5.13 -15.83 0.69
CA LEU A 68 -5.52 -15.79 -0.71
C LEU A 68 -4.88 -16.94 -1.49
N THR A 69 -5.66 -17.57 -2.38
CA THR A 69 -5.12 -18.59 -3.28
C THR A 69 -4.23 -17.97 -4.35
N THR A 70 -3.43 -18.80 -5.02
CA THR A 70 -2.63 -18.37 -6.17
C THR A 70 -3.49 -17.74 -7.27
N GLU A 71 -4.69 -18.25 -7.50
CA GLU A 71 -5.66 -17.72 -8.48
C GLU A 71 -6.19 -16.35 -8.05
N GLU A 72 -6.49 -16.15 -6.77
CA GLU A 72 -6.93 -14.86 -6.24
C GLU A 72 -5.82 -13.80 -6.33
N LEU A 73 -4.57 -14.17 -6.03
CA LEU A 73 -3.40 -13.29 -6.19
C LEU A 73 -3.10 -12.96 -7.66
N LYS A 74 -3.34 -13.90 -8.57
CA LYS A 74 -3.27 -13.61 -10.02
C LYS A 74 -4.37 -12.65 -10.43
N ALA A 75 -5.59 -12.81 -9.90
CA ALA A 75 -6.70 -11.92 -10.18
C ALA A 75 -6.40 -10.48 -9.72
N SER A 76 -5.76 -10.29 -8.56
CA SER A 76 -5.32 -8.95 -8.13
C SER A 76 -4.29 -8.33 -9.08
N GLY A 77 -3.28 -9.12 -9.48
CA GLY A 77 -2.25 -8.67 -10.42
C GLY A 77 -2.78 -8.31 -11.82
N ASN A 78 -3.89 -8.93 -12.25
CA ASN A 78 -4.57 -8.59 -13.50
C ASN A 78 -5.34 -7.27 -13.41
N LEU A 79 -5.80 -6.87 -12.22
CA LEU A 79 -6.48 -5.59 -12.02
C LEU A 79 -5.52 -4.42 -11.87
N HIS A 80 -4.35 -4.65 -11.27
CA HIS A 80 -3.30 -3.66 -11.15
C HIS A 80 -1.95 -4.38 -11.09
N SER A 81 -1.05 -4.05 -12.02
CA SER A 81 0.24 -4.74 -12.13
C SER A 81 1.04 -4.59 -10.83
N GLY A 82 1.59 -5.69 -10.31
CA GLY A 82 2.33 -5.69 -9.05
C GLY A 82 1.47 -5.62 -7.78
N TRP A 83 0.14 -5.41 -7.86
CA TRP A 83 -0.70 -5.45 -6.66
C TRP A 83 -0.74 -6.88 -6.09
N PHE A 84 -0.16 -7.04 -4.89
CA PHE A 84 0.12 -8.34 -4.29
C PHE A 84 -0.28 -8.39 -2.80
N PRO A 85 -1.59 -8.51 -2.49
CA PRO A 85 -2.12 -8.48 -1.12
C PRO A 85 -1.96 -9.80 -0.35
N ILE A 86 -0.80 -10.48 -0.48
CA ILE A 86 -0.56 -11.81 0.11
C ILE A 86 -0.71 -11.85 1.64
N ASN A 87 -0.30 -10.78 2.32
CA ASN A 87 -0.29 -10.70 3.78
C ASN A 87 -1.48 -9.89 4.32
N TRP A 88 -2.55 -9.74 3.53
CA TRP A 88 -3.71 -8.99 3.97
C TRP A 88 -4.62 -9.82 4.88
N SER A 89 -5.15 -9.18 5.92
CA SER A 89 -6.22 -9.73 6.77
C SER A 89 -7.60 -9.31 6.27
N VAL A 90 -8.64 -9.97 6.80
CA VAL A 90 -10.03 -9.64 6.45
C VAL A 90 -10.41 -8.21 6.84
N ASP A 91 -9.91 -7.67 7.95
CA ASP A 91 -10.21 -6.28 8.35
C ASP A 91 -9.52 -5.28 7.44
N GLN A 92 -8.33 -5.60 6.94
CA GLN A 92 -7.62 -4.77 5.97
C GLN A 92 -8.41 -4.71 4.65
N ALA A 93 -8.78 -5.84 4.06
CA ALA A 93 -9.59 -5.86 2.84
C ALA A 93 -10.95 -5.16 3.03
N THR A 94 -11.59 -5.33 4.18
CA THR A 94 -12.86 -4.69 4.50
C THR A 94 -12.71 -3.17 4.59
N ARG A 95 -11.70 -2.68 5.30
CA ARG A 95 -11.37 -1.25 5.39
C ARG A 95 -11.10 -0.65 4.02
N VAL A 96 -10.31 -1.32 3.18
CA VAL A 96 -10.03 -0.86 1.81
C VAL A 96 -11.32 -0.79 1.00
N LEU A 97 -12.21 -1.78 1.12
CA LEU A 97 -13.52 -1.72 0.46
C LEU A 97 -14.37 -0.52 0.92
N LEU A 98 -14.33 -0.16 2.21
CA LEU A 98 -14.99 1.03 2.72
C LEU A 98 -14.38 2.32 2.15
N VAL A 99 -13.03 2.40 2.03
CA VAL A 99 -12.36 3.54 1.39
C VAL A 99 -12.77 3.65 -0.09
N LEU A 100 -12.85 2.52 -0.81
CA LEU A 100 -13.30 2.49 -2.21
C LEU A 100 -14.78 2.83 -2.38
N SER A 101 -15.56 2.77 -1.29
CA SER A 101 -16.97 3.16 -1.29
C SER A 101 -17.18 4.67 -1.11
N LEU A 102 -16.14 5.42 -0.71
CA LEU A 102 -16.21 6.88 -0.62
C LEU A 102 -16.47 7.51 -1.99
N PRO A 103 -17.38 8.50 -2.09
CA PRO A 103 -17.54 9.29 -3.30
C PRO A 103 -16.21 9.95 -3.69
N ASN A 104 -15.77 9.69 -4.93
CA ASN A 104 -14.51 10.19 -5.46
C ASN A 104 -14.71 11.15 -6.66
N ASN A 105 -15.95 11.53 -6.98
CA ASN A 105 -16.28 12.47 -8.05
C ASN A 105 -15.72 13.89 -7.82
N ASN A 106 -15.50 14.27 -6.55
CA ASN A 106 -14.80 15.49 -6.17
C ASN A 106 -13.44 15.13 -5.56
N GLN A 107 -12.38 15.24 -6.37
CA GLN A 107 -11.01 14.93 -5.98
C GLN A 107 -10.58 15.66 -4.69
N LYS A 108 -10.86 16.96 -4.57
CA LYS A 108 -10.43 17.75 -3.40
C LYS A 108 -11.08 17.23 -2.12
N GLN A 109 -12.38 16.98 -2.16
CA GLN A 109 -13.12 16.47 -1.01
C GLN A 109 -12.65 15.05 -0.64
N TYR A 110 -12.50 14.16 -1.63
CA TYR A 110 -11.98 12.81 -1.42
C TYR A 110 -10.61 12.82 -0.73
N LEU A 111 -9.67 13.60 -1.25
CA LEU A 111 -8.32 13.70 -0.69
C LEU A 111 -8.34 14.33 0.72
N GLN A 112 -9.21 15.29 1.00
CA GLN A 112 -9.37 15.85 2.34
C GLN A 112 -9.90 14.83 3.35
N THR A 113 -10.90 14.03 2.96
CA THR A 113 -11.43 12.94 3.80
C THR A 113 -10.37 11.88 4.07
N LEU A 114 -9.61 11.49 3.05
CA LEU A 114 -8.54 10.51 3.17
C LEU A 114 -7.38 11.05 4.05
N GLU A 115 -7.02 12.32 3.89
CA GLU A 115 -6.01 13.00 4.70
C GLU A 115 -6.38 12.99 6.20
N GLN A 116 -7.63 13.32 6.51
CA GLN A 116 -8.16 13.24 7.87
C GLN A 116 -8.12 11.81 8.43
N LEU A 117 -8.44 10.81 7.59
CA LEU A 117 -8.35 9.40 7.97
C LEU A 117 -6.92 9.01 8.36
N PHE A 118 -5.94 9.31 7.50
CA PHE A 118 -4.53 9.01 7.76
C PHE A 118 -4.04 9.68 9.04
N ASN A 119 -4.45 10.92 9.30
CA ASN A 119 -3.99 11.67 10.47
C ASN A 119 -4.58 11.14 11.79
N ALA A 120 -5.74 10.48 11.75
CA ALA A 120 -6.39 9.89 12.92
C ALA A 120 -6.14 8.38 13.08
N ALA A 121 -5.59 7.72 12.06
CA ALA A 121 -5.46 6.27 11.98
C ALA A 121 -4.48 5.70 13.03
N ASP A 122 -4.86 4.57 13.62
CA ASP A 122 -3.92 3.75 14.39
C ASP A 122 -2.89 3.05 13.48
N VAL A 123 -1.91 2.35 14.07
CA VAL A 123 -0.84 1.69 13.30
C VAL A 123 -1.39 0.64 12.31
N GLY A 124 -2.40 -0.14 12.69
CA GLY A 124 -2.98 -1.17 11.82
C GLY A 124 -3.80 -0.55 10.69
N GLU A 125 -4.50 0.54 10.97
CA GLU A 125 -5.21 1.35 10.00
C GLU A 125 -4.24 2.02 9.02
N LEU A 126 -3.14 2.61 9.49
CA LEU A 126 -2.10 3.15 8.64
C LEU A 126 -1.50 2.09 7.71
N VAL A 127 -1.15 0.91 8.24
CA VAL A 127 -0.66 -0.20 7.42
C VAL A 127 -1.65 -0.53 6.31
N THR A 128 -2.94 -0.62 6.65
CA THR A 128 -4.01 -0.88 5.68
C THR A 128 -4.04 0.18 4.57
N LEU A 129 -4.02 1.46 4.95
CA LEU A 129 -4.13 2.56 4.01
C LEU A 129 -2.90 2.68 3.10
N TYR A 130 -1.70 2.46 3.65
CA TYR A 130 -0.47 2.51 2.88
C TYR A 130 -0.34 1.34 1.90
N GLN A 131 -0.78 0.14 2.27
CA GLN A 131 -0.83 -1.01 1.35
C GLN A 131 -1.84 -0.81 0.21
N ALA A 132 -2.87 -0.01 0.43
CA ALA A 132 -3.94 0.23 -0.54
C ALA A 132 -3.65 1.33 -1.56
N LEU A 133 -2.65 2.19 -1.32
CA LEU A 133 -2.29 3.31 -2.19
C LEU A 133 -2.38 3.06 -3.72
N PRO A 134 -1.85 1.96 -4.28
CA PRO A 134 -1.86 1.75 -5.74
C PRO A 134 -3.27 1.56 -6.34
N ILE A 135 -4.23 1.16 -5.51
CA ILE A 135 -5.62 0.88 -5.93
C ILE A 135 -6.61 1.93 -5.41
N LEU A 136 -6.16 2.98 -4.72
CA LEU A 136 -7.03 4.08 -4.32
C LEU A 136 -7.28 5.05 -5.50
N PRO A 137 -8.42 5.74 -5.54
CA PRO A 137 -8.63 6.88 -6.42
C PRO A 137 -7.53 7.95 -6.30
N TYR A 138 -7.15 8.55 -7.43
CA TYR A 138 -6.13 9.61 -7.54
C TYR A 138 -4.75 9.20 -6.97
N PRO A 139 -4.21 8.02 -7.32
CA PRO A 139 -2.96 7.52 -6.75
C PRO A 139 -1.80 8.49 -7.00
N GLU A 140 -1.79 9.22 -8.12
CA GLU A 140 -0.77 10.21 -8.46
C GLU A 140 -0.69 11.38 -7.46
N GLN A 141 -1.77 11.65 -6.72
CA GLN A 141 -1.83 12.73 -5.73
C GLN A 141 -1.32 12.30 -4.34
N LEU A 142 -1.08 11.00 -4.13
CA LEU A 142 -0.74 10.44 -2.82
C LEU A 142 0.77 10.38 -2.55
N GLN A 143 1.60 10.92 -3.45
CA GLN A 143 3.07 10.86 -3.35
C GLN A 143 3.59 11.40 -2.02
N LYS A 144 3.06 12.54 -1.57
CA LYS A 144 3.46 13.16 -0.28
C LYS A 144 3.11 12.27 0.90
N ARG A 145 1.96 11.60 0.84
CA ARG A 145 1.51 10.69 1.89
C ARG A 145 2.38 9.44 1.93
N ALA A 146 2.62 8.82 0.77
CA ALA A 146 3.55 7.70 0.67
C ALA A 146 4.97 8.05 1.15
N ALA A 147 5.46 9.25 0.82
CA ALA A 147 6.73 9.78 1.31
C ALA A 147 6.74 9.97 2.84
N GLU A 148 5.61 10.26 3.47
CA GLU A 148 5.46 10.27 4.93
C GLU A 148 5.52 8.86 5.52
N GLY A 149 4.81 7.91 4.93
CA GLY A 149 4.84 6.51 5.36
C GLY A 149 6.26 5.92 5.36
N VAL A 150 7.04 6.16 4.31
CA VAL A 150 8.45 5.72 4.27
C VAL A 150 9.36 6.52 5.21
N ARG A 151 8.98 7.71 5.66
CA ARG A 151 9.73 8.46 6.69
C ARG A 151 9.40 8.03 8.13
N SER A 152 8.28 7.33 8.34
CA SER A 152 7.87 6.82 9.66
C SER A 152 8.95 5.97 10.35
N ASN A 153 9.11 6.16 11.66
CA ASN A 153 10.00 5.31 12.49
C ASN A 153 9.38 3.93 12.79
N MET A 154 8.12 3.71 12.45
CA MET A 154 7.45 2.43 12.62
C MET A 154 7.73 1.52 11.42
N THR A 155 8.51 0.45 11.62
CA THR A 155 8.88 -0.49 10.56
C THR A 155 7.66 -1.09 9.85
N ALA A 156 6.55 -1.32 10.57
CA ALA A 156 5.31 -1.82 9.97
C ALA A 156 4.72 -0.83 8.94
N VAL A 157 4.70 0.47 9.26
CA VAL A 157 4.20 1.53 8.35
C VAL A 157 5.15 1.73 7.18
N PHE A 158 6.46 1.71 7.43
CA PHE A 158 7.47 1.73 6.37
C PHE A 158 7.27 0.56 5.39
N ASN A 159 7.13 -0.66 5.92
CA ASN A 159 6.97 -1.88 5.11
C ASN A 159 5.67 -1.89 4.32
N ALA A 160 4.58 -1.32 4.87
CA ALA A 160 3.31 -1.19 4.17
C ALA A 160 3.42 -0.38 2.87
N VAL A 161 4.32 0.61 2.83
CA VAL A 161 4.61 1.38 1.62
C VAL A 161 5.65 0.68 0.75
N ALA A 162 6.72 0.16 1.34
CA ALA A 162 7.91 -0.27 0.59
C ALA A 162 7.83 -1.70 0.03
N LEU A 163 7.14 -2.62 0.72
CA LEU A 163 7.19 -4.05 0.41
C LEU A 163 5.88 -4.55 -0.20
N ASN A 164 5.99 -5.41 -1.22
CA ASN A 164 4.85 -5.99 -1.94
C ASN A 164 3.84 -4.94 -2.42
N ASN A 165 4.35 -3.74 -2.73
CA ASN A 165 3.55 -2.58 -3.08
C ASN A 165 4.19 -1.93 -4.32
N PRO A 166 3.46 -1.85 -5.46
CA PRO A 166 4.00 -1.25 -6.68
C PRO A 166 4.10 0.28 -6.60
N TYR A 167 3.39 0.91 -5.67
CA TYR A 167 3.23 2.37 -5.61
C TYR A 167 4.55 3.15 -5.61
N PRO A 168 5.58 2.81 -4.80
CA PRO A 168 6.84 3.55 -4.84
C PRO A 168 7.52 3.46 -6.20
N SER A 169 7.45 2.30 -6.87
CA SER A 169 8.09 2.12 -8.17
C SER A 169 7.43 2.96 -9.26
N GLU A 170 6.11 3.14 -9.17
CA GLU A 170 5.31 3.91 -10.13
C GLU A 170 5.40 5.42 -9.90
N TYR A 171 5.34 5.86 -8.63
CA TYR A 171 5.07 7.27 -8.32
C TYR A 171 6.22 8.01 -7.65
N PHE A 172 7.21 7.35 -7.03
CA PHE A 172 8.31 8.10 -6.40
C PHE A 172 9.24 8.70 -7.45
N ASP A 173 9.75 9.90 -7.18
CA ASP A 173 10.94 10.39 -7.85
C ASP A 173 12.18 9.57 -7.43
N ASN A 174 13.32 9.80 -8.07
CA ASN A 174 14.55 9.06 -7.76
C ASN A 174 15.05 9.33 -6.34
N LEU A 175 14.84 10.53 -5.79
CA LEU A 175 15.32 10.85 -4.45
C LEU A 175 14.54 10.08 -3.38
N ALA A 176 13.21 10.15 -3.41
CA ALA A 176 12.34 9.44 -2.48
C ALA A 176 12.51 7.92 -2.62
N TRP A 177 12.66 7.42 -3.85
CA TRP A 177 12.98 6.03 -4.13
C TRP A 177 14.30 5.59 -3.49
N ASN A 178 15.39 6.33 -3.73
CA ASN A 178 16.71 5.99 -3.20
C ASN A 178 16.74 6.02 -1.68
N GLN A 179 16.09 7.01 -1.06
CA GLN A 179 15.98 7.12 0.40
C GLN A 179 15.17 5.96 1.00
N MET A 180 14.08 5.54 0.34
CA MET A 180 13.30 4.38 0.78
C MET A 180 14.13 3.09 0.73
N VAL A 181 14.83 2.83 -0.38
CA VAL A 181 15.69 1.64 -0.53
C VAL A 181 16.80 1.62 0.51
N LEU A 182 17.46 2.76 0.73
CA LEU A 182 18.50 2.86 1.76
C LEU A 182 17.91 2.64 3.16
N LYS A 183 16.73 3.20 3.43
CA LYS A 183 16.05 2.99 4.72
C LYS A 183 15.65 1.54 4.96
N ALA A 184 15.23 0.80 3.94
CA ALA A 184 14.93 -0.62 4.08
C ALA A 184 16.12 -1.39 4.66
N LEU A 185 17.35 -1.07 4.23
CA LEU A 185 18.57 -1.65 4.79
C LEU A 185 18.80 -1.23 6.25
N PHE A 186 18.49 0.02 6.62
CA PHE A 186 18.62 0.49 8.01
C PHE A 186 17.66 -0.22 8.97
N VAL A 187 16.43 -0.50 8.53
CA VAL A 187 15.41 -1.16 9.35
C VAL A 187 15.36 -2.68 9.15
N ASN A 188 16.33 -3.25 8.41
CA ASN A 188 16.46 -4.67 8.08
C ASN A 188 15.22 -5.27 7.38
N SER A 189 14.59 -4.50 6.49
CA SER A 189 13.50 -4.99 5.64
C SER A 189 14.04 -5.71 4.40
N PRO A 190 13.37 -6.77 3.92
CA PRO A 190 13.81 -7.56 2.78
C PRO A 190 13.74 -6.76 1.48
N LEU A 191 14.90 -6.46 0.87
CA LEU A 191 14.96 -5.68 -0.37
C LEU A 191 14.31 -6.42 -1.53
N HIS A 192 14.39 -7.76 -1.57
CA HIS A 192 13.76 -8.58 -2.61
C HIS A 192 12.22 -8.44 -2.68
N GLN A 193 11.57 -7.89 -1.66
CA GLN A 193 10.12 -7.61 -1.69
C GLN A 193 9.79 -6.20 -2.18
N ILE A 194 10.79 -5.34 -2.41
CA ILE A 194 10.59 -4.03 -3.04
C ILE A 194 10.41 -4.25 -4.54
N GLN A 195 9.20 -3.98 -5.03
CA GLN A 195 8.86 -4.16 -6.44
C GLN A 195 9.53 -3.08 -7.29
N GLY A 196 10.04 -3.45 -8.47
CA GLY A 196 10.72 -2.51 -9.36
C GLY A 196 12.18 -2.19 -8.97
N LEU A 197 12.74 -2.89 -7.97
CA LEU A 197 14.07 -2.60 -7.43
C LEU A 197 15.17 -2.57 -8.50
N GLU A 198 15.20 -3.59 -9.36
CA GLU A 198 16.19 -3.69 -10.42
C GLU A 198 15.97 -2.66 -11.52
N GLN A 199 14.72 -2.42 -11.90
CA GLN A 199 14.34 -1.52 -12.98
C GLN A 199 14.71 -0.07 -12.65
N ARG A 200 14.63 0.30 -11.38
CA ARG A 200 14.85 1.66 -10.87
C ARG A 200 16.23 1.90 -10.27
N THR A 201 17.19 1.00 -10.49
CA THR A 201 18.59 1.29 -10.17
C THR A 201 19.08 2.53 -10.90
N ASN A 202 19.92 3.32 -10.23
CA ASN A 202 20.46 4.56 -10.78
C ASN A 202 21.81 4.90 -10.12
N PRO A 203 22.63 5.77 -10.74
CA PRO A 203 23.97 6.08 -10.23
C PRO A 203 23.98 6.66 -8.81
N GLN A 204 22.99 7.49 -8.45
CA GLN A 204 22.91 8.06 -7.11
C GLN A 204 22.60 6.99 -6.06
N LEU A 205 21.72 6.03 -6.38
CA LEU A 205 21.47 4.87 -5.51
C LEU A 205 22.73 4.05 -5.30
N ALA A 206 23.50 3.79 -6.37
CA ALA A 206 24.75 3.04 -6.30
C ALA A 206 25.75 3.72 -5.34
N GLN A 207 25.90 5.05 -5.45
CA GLN A 207 26.75 5.82 -4.55
C GLN A 207 26.28 5.71 -3.09
N MET A 208 24.99 5.95 -2.83
CA MET A 208 24.41 5.87 -1.48
C MET A 208 24.60 4.48 -0.84
N LEU A 209 24.45 3.42 -1.62
CA LEU A 209 24.67 2.04 -1.14
C LEU A 209 26.15 1.76 -0.85
N SER A 210 27.07 2.26 -1.68
CA SER A 210 28.52 2.13 -1.49
C SER A 210 28.99 2.87 -0.23
N ASP A 211 28.48 4.08 -0.02
CA ASP A 211 28.79 4.89 1.17
C ASP A 211 28.28 4.19 2.43
N TYR A 212 27.03 3.71 2.41
CA TYR A 212 26.46 2.97 3.54
C TYR A 212 27.21 1.66 3.84
N ALA A 213 27.62 0.91 2.83
CA ALA A 213 28.43 -0.30 3.03
C ALA A 213 29.78 0.05 3.69
N SER A 214 30.43 1.11 3.23
CA SER A 214 31.70 1.61 3.76
C SER A 214 31.57 2.05 5.22
N GLU A 215 30.52 2.80 5.56
CA GLU A 215 30.21 3.21 6.94
C GLU A 215 29.98 2.00 7.85
N ARG A 216 29.23 1.00 7.40
CA ARG A 216 28.97 -0.23 8.16
C ARG A 216 30.27 -1.00 8.41
N GLN A 217 31.12 -1.15 7.40
CA GLN A 217 32.41 -1.85 7.50
C GLN A 217 33.38 -1.11 8.44
N ALA A 218 33.48 0.21 8.33
CA ALA A 218 34.29 1.04 9.24
C ALA A 218 33.83 0.88 10.70
N ALA A 219 32.52 0.71 10.93
CA ALA A 219 31.93 0.42 12.23
C ALA A 219 31.99 -1.07 12.64
N LYS A 220 32.67 -1.94 11.87
CA LYS A 220 32.74 -3.40 12.07
C LYS A 220 31.38 -4.09 12.14
N ARG A 221 30.39 -3.57 11.41
CA ARG A 221 29.04 -4.14 11.31
C ARG A 221 28.89 -4.93 10.02
N ILE A 222 28.08 -5.99 10.06
CA ILE A 222 27.78 -6.82 8.90
C ILE A 222 26.98 -5.99 7.88
N VAL A 223 27.35 -6.14 6.61
CA VAL A 223 26.62 -5.59 5.45
C VAL A 223 25.70 -6.69 4.91
N ALA A 224 24.43 -6.35 4.67
CA ALA A 224 23.45 -7.32 4.16
C ALA A 224 23.85 -7.83 2.76
N PRO A 225 23.79 -9.14 2.48
CA PRO A 225 24.09 -9.67 1.15
C PRO A 225 23.25 -9.04 0.02
N GLU A 226 21.97 -8.74 0.29
CA GLU A 226 21.07 -8.07 -0.65
C GLU A 226 21.59 -6.70 -1.11
N LEU A 227 22.38 -6.00 -0.28
CA LEU A 227 23.03 -4.74 -0.67
C LEU A 227 24.02 -4.96 -1.80
N TRP A 228 24.91 -5.96 -1.66
CA TRP A 228 25.94 -6.24 -2.65
C TRP A 228 25.33 -6.69 -3.97
N GLN A 229 24.30 -7.53 -3.92
CA GLN A 229 23.54 -7.94 -5.10
C GLN A 229 22.91 -6.75 -5.82
N LEU A 230 22.38 -5.77 -5.07
CA LEU A 230 21.81 -4.56 -5.65
C LEU A 230 22.88 -3.64 -6.24
N LEU A 231 24.03 -3.48 -5.57
CA LEU A 231 25.16 -2.72 -6.08
C LEU A 231 25.67 -3.26 -7.41
N GLU A 232 25.85 -4.58 -7.51
CA GLU A 232 26.27 -5.25 -8.75
C GLU A 232 25.30 -4.96 -9.91
N LYS A 233 23.99 -4.98 -9.65
CA LYS A 233 22.97 -4.62 -10.64
C LYS A 233 23.00 -3.14 -11.04
N CYS A 234 23.42 -2.25 -10.15
CA CYS A 234 23.61 -0.85 -10.49
C CYS A 234 24.82 -0.63 -11.40
N THR A 235 25.91 -1.36 -11.18
CA THR A 235 27.16 -1.21 -11.96
C THR A 235 27.08 -1.88 -13.33
N ASN A 236 26.37 -3.00 -13.45
CA ASN A 236 26.26 -3.75 -14.70
C ASN A 236 25.31 -3.11 -15.74
N LYS A 237 24.62 -2.02 -15.38
CA LYS A 237 23.76 -1.25 -16.30
C LYS A 237 24.44 -0.02 -16.92
N ASN A 238 25.67 0.28 -16.51
CA ASN A 238 26.46 1.40 -17.03
C ASN A 238 27.40 0.96 -18.15
#